data_AF-A0A100XE34-F1
#
_entry.id   AF-A0A100XE34-F1
#
_cell.length_a   1.000
_cell.length_b   1.000
_cell.length_c   1.000
_cell.angle_alpha   90.00
_cell.angle_beta   90.00
_cell.angle_gamma   90.00
#
_symmetry.space_group_name_H-M   'P 1'
#
loop_
_entity.id
_entity.type
_entity.pdbx_description
1 polymer ?
#
loop_
_entity_poly.entity_id
_entity_poly.type
_entity_poly.pdbx_seq_one_letter_code
_entity_poly.pdbx_strand_id
1 'polypeptide(L)' 'MGRGRAKAKQTKVARELKYSSPQTDFARLQRELSGAKSDDINGDQWDDDDDWRR' A
#
# COMPACT_ATOMS: atom_id res chain seq x y z
N MET A 1 -11.70 -17.90 -32.25
CA MET A 1 -12.72 -16.87 -31.94
C MET A 1 -12.87 -16.49 -30.44
N GLY A 2 -12.07 -17.00 -29.49
CA GLY A 2 -12.27 -16.74 -28.04
C GLY A 2 -11.42 -15.61 -27.40
N ARG A 3 -10.39 -15.09 -28.09
CA ARG A 3 -9.41 -14.16 -27.49
C ARG A 3 -9.99 -12.81 -27.07
N GLY A 4 -10.95 -12.26 -27.82
CA GLY A 4 -11.56 -10.95 -27.51
C GLY A 4 -12.31 -10.94 -26.17
N ARG A 5 -13.01 -12.03 -25.83
CA ARG A 5 -13.73 -12.17 -24.56
C ARG A 5 -12.78 -12.30 -23.38
N ALA A 6 -11.71 -13.08 -23.53
CA ALA A 6 -10.68 -13.21 -22.50
C ALA A 6 -9.98 -11.86 -22.25
N LYS A 7 -9.62 -11.13 -23.32
CA LYS A 7 -9.02 -9.79 -23.21
C LYS A 7 -9.96 -8.81 -22.48
N ALA A 8 -11.24 -8.79 -22.84
CA ALA A 8 -12.22 -7.93 -22.18
C ALA A 8 -12.36 -8.25 -20.67
N LYS A 9 -12.40 -9.54 -20.30
CA LYS A 9 -12.42 -9.97 -18.90
C LYS A 9 -11.17 -9.52 -18.15
N GLN A 10 -9.99 -9.69 -18.73
CA GLN A 10 -8.72 -9.28 -18.12
C GLN A 10 -8.63 -7.76 -17.94
N THR A 11 -9.05 -6.96 -18.93
CA THR A 11 -9.08 -5.50 -18.80
C THR A 11 -10.03 -5.04 -17.69
N LYS A 12 -11.18 -5.70 -17.52
CA LYS A 12 -12.11 -5.40 -16.43
C LYS A 12 -11.47 -5.68 -15.07
N VAL A 13 -10.90 -6.87 -14.89
CA VAL A 13 -10.23 -7.27 -13.63
C VAL A 13 -9.05 -6.33 -13.33
N ALA A 14 -8.22 -6.01 -14.33
CA ALA A 14 -7.10 -5.10 -14.14
C ALA A 14 -7.54 -3.68 -13.73
N ARG A 15 -8.66 -3.19 -14.28
CA ARG A 15 -9.23 -1.90 -13.88
C ARG A 15 -9.75 -1.95 -12.44
N GLU A 16 -10.47 -3.01 -12.08
CA GLU A 16 -10.93 -3.21 -10.70
C GLU A 16 -9.75 -3.24 -9.73
N LEU A 17 -8.67 -3.95 -10.05
CA LEU A 17 -7.46 -3.97 -9.21
C LEU A 17 -6.74 -2.62 -9.14
N LYS A 18 -6.62 -1.90 -10.25
CA LYS A 18 -5.91 -0.61 -10.30
C LYS A 18 -6.65 0.49 -9.53
N TYR A 19 -7.98 0.48 -9.57
CA TYR A 19 -8.81 1.55 -9.02
C TYR A 19 -9.63 1.11 -7.81
N SER A 20 -9.51 -0.13 -7.35
CA SER A 20 -10.01 -0.54 -6.03
C SER A 20 -9.11 0.12 -4.99
N SER A 21 -9.66 1.11 -4.29
CA SER A 21 -9.08 1.48 -3.02
C SER A 21 -9.34 0.32 -2.05
N PRO A 22 -8.30 -0.23 -1.40
CA PRO A 22 -8.52 -1.12 -0.29
C PRO A 22 -9.35 -0.38 0.76
N GLN A 23 -10.34 -1.06 1.35
CA GLN A 23 -11.03 -0.55 2.52
C GLN A 23 -10.10 -0.73 3.72
N THR A 24 -9.40 0.34 4.08
CA THR A 24 -8.52 0.37 5.25
C THR A 24 -9.34 0.54 6.52
N ASP A 25 -9.15 -0.35 7.49
CA ASP A 25 -9.73 -0.18 8.82
C ASP A 25 -8.91 0.86 9.60
N PHE A 26 -9.39 2.10 9.58
CA PHE A 26 -8.76 3.22 10.27
C PHE A 26 -8.70 3.03 11.80
N ALA A 27 -9.66 2.29 12.39
CA ALA A 27 -9.68 2.05 13.83
C ALA A 27 -8.57 1.08 14.25
N ARG A 28 -8.28 0.07 13.41
CA ARG A 28 -7.11 -0.81 13.61
C ARG A 28 -5.80 -0.05 13.44
N LEU A 29 -5.68 0.76 12.38
CA LEU A 29 -4.49 1.55 12.09
C LEU A 29 -4.17 2.54 13.23
N GLN A 30 -5.19 3.23 13.74
CA GLN A 30 -5.01 4.17 14.86
C GLN A 30 -4.50 3.47 16.11
N ARG A 31 -4.99 2.25 16.40
CA ARG A 31 -4.57 1.47 17.56
C ARG A 31 -3.11 1.05 17.46
N GLU A 32 -2.69 0.58 16.28
CA GLU A 32 -1.30 0.22 15.98
C GLU A 32 -0.37 1.44 16.10
N LEU A 33 -0.73 2.57 15.51
CA LEU A 33 0.05 3.81 15.60
C LEU A 33 0.12 4.36 17.02
N SER A 34 -0.95 4.22 17.81
CA SER A 34 -0.96 4.63 19.22
C SER A 34 -0.11 3.72 20.11
N GLY A 35 0.03 2.43 19.77
CA GLY A 35 0.87 1.46 20.47
C GLY A 35 2.35 1.56 20.09
N ALA A 36 2.65 1.81 18.82
CA ALA A 36 4.03 1.94 18.30
C ALA A 36 4.76 3.19 18.83
N LYS A 37 4.03 4.27 19.16
CA LYS A 37 4.62 5.49 19.75
C LYS A 37 5.32 5.27 21.08
N SER A 38 5.13 4.12 21.75
CA SER A 38 5.77 3.82 23.02
C SER A 38 7.03 2.95 22.89
N ASP A 39 7.24 2.22 21.79
CA ASP A 39 8.39 1.30 21.62
C ASP A 39 9.47 1.83 20.65
N ASP A 40 9.16 2.76 19.74
CA ASP A 40 10.08 3.20 18.67
C ASP A 40 10.79 4.55 18.91
N ILE A 41 10.99 4.98 20.17
CA ILE A 41 11.91 6.08 20.49
C ILE A 41 13.35 5.53 20.68
N ASN A 42 13.78 4.63 19.80
CA ASN A 42 15.18 4.21 19.65
C ASN A 42 15.64 4.43 18.19
N GLY A 43 15.65 5.70 17.77
CA GLY A 43 16.92 6.38 17.51
C GLY A 43 17.72 6.21 16.21
N ASP A 44 17.47 5.26 15.30
CA ASP A 44 18.51 4.97 14.29
C ASP A 44 18.04 4.63 12.85
N GLN A 45 16.97 5.25 12.32
CA GLN A 45 16.54 4.97 10.94
C GLN A 45 15.97 6.16 10.16
N TRP A 46 16.68 7.30 10.15
CA TRP A 46 16.35 8.45 9.29
C TRP A 46 17.57 9.02 8.54
N ASP A 47 18.67 8.25 8.42
CA ASP A 47 19.90 8.67 7.73
C ASP A 47 20.03 8.15 6.28
N ASP A 48 19.09 7.34 5.77
CA ASP A 48 19.20 6.74 4.41
C ASP A 48 18.63 7.65 3.29
N ASP A 49 17.82 8.65 3.62
CA ASP A 49 17.20 9.56 2.64
C ASP A 49 18.17 10.57 2.00
N ASP A 50 19.36 10.79 2.59
CA ASP A 50 20.39 11.70 2.08
C ASP A 50 21.32 11.06 1.04
N ASP A 51 21.40 9.72 0.97
CA ASP A 51 22.29 9.00 0.03
C ASP A 51 21.77 9.06 -1.42
N TRP A 52 20.44 9.07 -1.61
CA TRP A 52 19.79 9.11 -2.93
C TRP A 52 19.82 10.48 -3.63
N ARG A 53 20.25 11.54 -2.93
CA ARG A 53 20.30 12.90 -3.45
C ARG A 53 21.69 13.32 -3.93
N ARG A 54 22.69 12.45 -3.86
CA ARG A 54 24.08 12.75 -4.21
C ARG A 54 24.45 12.39 -5.65
#